data_AF-A0A1F0B831-F1
#
_entry.id   AF-A0A1F0B831-F1
#
_cell.length_a   1.000
_cell.length_b   1.000
_cell.length_c   1.000
_cell.angle_alpha   90.00
_cell.angle_beta   90.00
_cell.angle_gamma   90.00
#
_symmetry.space_group_name_H-M   'P 1'
#
loop_
_entity.id
_entity.type
_entity.pdbx_description
1 polymer ?
#
loop_
_entity_poly.entity_id
_entity_poly.type
_entity_poly.pdbx_seq_one_letter_code
_entity_poly.pdbx_strand_id
1 'polypeptide(L)'
;MGLSYAPDYVWTDHFMKRANERFGVKEEQLPKWISKQINSLTLYDSSEGQNPDKRKYISDSGIIFVCDTIEHKFITCYEANDLVAEGKKITIHDNNVDLFNQEVEKLSRKYYLKDTKEMLLSVKEHLTEFNQAAEKLMKVRVSQQNYELISKLIDEFHVVKAAVRVIETKRNDFKQ
;
A
#
# COMPACT_ATOMS: atom_id res chain seq x y z
N MET A 1 -20.15 -13.00 -19.97
CA MET A 1 -21.02 -14.16 -20.29
C MET A 1 -20.57 -15.33 -19.45
N GLY A 2 -21.51 -16.09 -18.87
CA GLY A 2 -21.21 -17.24 -18.00
C GLY A 2 -20.79 -18.50 -18.77
N LEU A 3 -20.42 -19.56 -18.05
CA LEU A 3 -20.06 -20.85 -18.65
C LEU A 3 -21.31 -21.55 -19.23
N SER A 4 -21.35 -21.75 -20.55
CA SER A 4 -22.43 -22.49 -21.21
C SER A 4 -22.38 -23.98 -20.82
N TYR A 5 -23.56 -24.59 -20.64
CA TYR A 5 -23.71 -26.00 -20.24
C TYR A 5 -23.01 -26.37 -18.93
N ALA A 6 -22.74 -25.40 -18.06
CA ALA A 6 -21.97 -25.62 -16.84
C ALA A 6 -22.44 -26.79 -15.94
N PRO A 7 -23.76 -27.10 -15.81
CA PRO A 7 -24.21 -28.27 -15.07
C PRO A 7 -23.76 -29.62 -15.66
N ASP A 8 -23.44 -29.67 -16.95
CA ASP A 8 -23.07 -30.88 -17.68
C ASP A 8 -21.55 -31.15 -17.62
N TYR A 9 -20.78 -30.28 -16.95
CA TYR A 9 -19.33 -30.41 -16.87
C TYR A 9 -18.92 -31.46 -15.84
N VAL A 10 -17.97 -32.31 -16.23
CA VAL A 10 -17.32 -33.29 -15.35
C VAL A 10 -15.93 -32.82 -14.94
N TRP A 11 -15.44 -33.18 -13.76
CA TRP A 11 -14.08 -32.82 -13.34
C TRP A 11 -13.08 -33.94 -13.64
N THR A 12 -11.83 -33.54 -13.85
CA THR A 12 -10.70 -34.46 -13.99
C THR A 12 -10.10 -34.82 -12.64
N ASP A 13 -9.33 -35.91 -12.57
CA ASP A 13 -8.56 -36.28 -11.37
C ASP A 13 -7.61 -35.15 -10.94
N HIS A 14 -7.02 -34.45 -11.92
CA HIS A 14 -6.16 -33.31 -11.65
C HIS A 14 -6.94 -32.17 -10.99
N PHE A 15 -8.15 -31.85 -11.46
CA PHE A 15 -9.01 -30.85 -10.83
C PHE A 15 -9.33 -31.22 -9.38
N MET A 16 -9.73 -32.46 -9.14
CA MET A 16 -10.04 -32.95 -7.80
C MET A 16 -8.83 -32.83 -6.85
N LYS A 17 -7.65 -33.25 -7.31
CA LYS A 17 -6.40 -33.12 -6.54
C LYS A 17 -6.12 -31.66 -6.19
N ARG A 18 -6.28 -30.73 -7.14
CA ARG A 18 -6.07 -29.29 -6.90
C ARG A 18 -7.12 -28.68 -5.97
N ALA A 19 -8.38 -29.11 -6.07
CA ALA A 19 -9.44 -28.67 -5.18
C ALA A 19 -9.15 -29.07 -3.73
N ASN A 20 -8.63 -30.28 -3.53
CA ASN A 20 -8.19 -30.75 -2.22
C ASN A 20 -6.97 -29.98 -1.70
N GLU A 21 -5.89 -29.93 -2.50
CA GLU A 21 -4.62 -29.28 -2.13
C GLU A 21 -4.77 -27.79 -1.78
N ARG A 22 -5.62 -27.05 -2.52
CA ARG A 22 -5.72 -25.59 -2.41
C ARG A 22 -6.88 -25.10 -1.57
N PHE A 23 -7.98 -25.86 -1.52
CA PHE A 23 -9.21 -25.43 -0.86
C PHE A 23 -9.72 -26.42 0.19
N GLY A 24 -8.99 -27.51 0.44
CA GLY A 24 -9.35 -28.53 1.44
C GLY A 24 -10.62 -29.32 1.08
N VAL A 25 -11.06 -29.29 -0.18
CA VAL A 25 -12.30 -29.94 -0.62
C VAL A 25 -12.06 -31.44 -0.77
N LYS A 26 -12.77 -32.24 0.04
CA LYS A 26 -12.77 -33.70 -0.08
C LYS A 26 -13.63 -34.14 -1.27
N GLU A 27 -13.33 -35.30 -1.84
CA GLU A 27 -14.03 -35.85 -3.00
C GLU A 27 -15.56 -35.92 -2.80
N GLU A 28 -16.01 -36.36 -1.62
CA GLU A 28 -17.43 -36.42 -1.25
C GLU A 28 -18.15 -35.06 -1.28
N GLN A 29 -17.40 -33.97 -1.07
CA GLN A 29 -17.92 -32.61 -1.00
C GLN A 29 -17.76 -31.85 -2.32
N LEU A 30 -17.00 -32.41 -3.26
CA LEU A 30 -16.63 -31.76 -4.51
C LEU A 30 -17.84 -31.38 -5.38
N PRO A 31 -18.87 -32.23 -5.58
CA PRO A 31 -20.04 -31.85 -6.38
C PRO A 31 -20.78 -30.64 -5.81
N LYS A 32 -21.01 -30.65 -4.49
CA LYS A 32 -21.68 -29.56 -3.78
C LYS A 32 -20.86 -28.28 -3.79
N TRP A 33 -19.53 -28.40 -3.72
CA TRP A 33 -18.63 -27.25 -3.80
C TRP A 33 -18.66 -26.62 -5.20
N ILE A 34 -18.57 -27.45 -6.25
CA ILE A 34 -18.66 -26.99 -7.64
C ILE A 34 -20.01 -26.31 -7.93
N SER A 35 -21.15 -26.90 -7.53
CA SER A 35 -22.48 -26.31 -7.75
C SER A 35 -22.64 -24.91 -7.16
N LYS A 36 -21.96 -24.60 -6.04
CA LYS A 36 -21.98 -23.26 -5.43
C LYS A 36 -21.26 -22.21 -6.28
N GLN A 37 -20.26 -22.64 -7.05
CA GLN A 37 -19.39 -21.76 -7.83
C GLN A 37 -19.87 -21.61 -9.28
N ILE A 38 -20.47 -22.65 -9.86
CA ILE A 38 -20.87 -22.70 -11.28
C ILE A 38 -21.72 -21.48 -11.70
N ASN A 39 -22.72 -21.12 -10.89
CA ASN A 39 -23.67 -20.05 -11.24
C ASN A 39 -23.04 -18.66 -11.27
N SER A 40 -21.91 -18.47 -10.60
CA SER A 40 -21.17 -17.21 -10.56
C SER A 40 -19.96 -17.19 -11.49
N LEU A 41 -19.74 -18.23 -12.30
CA LEU A 41 -18.61 -18.28 -13.23
C LEU A 41 -18.75 -17.22 -14.32
N THR A 42 -17.79 -16.32 -14.37
CA THR A 42 -17.63 -15.31 -15.41
C THR A 42 -16.29 -15.50 -16.13
N LEU A 43 -16.22 -15.15 -17.42
CA LEU A 43 -15.00 -15.34 -18.21
C LEU A 43 -13.84 -14.49 -17.61
N TYR A 44 -12.69 -15.12 -17.32
CA TYR A 44 -11.57 -14.52 -16.59
C TYR A 44 -10.41 -14.04 -17.48
N ASP A 45 -10.49 -14.26 -18.79
CA ASP A 45 -9.48 -14.03 -19.84
C ASP A 45 -8.24 -13.22 -19.43
N SER A 46 -7.15 -13.95 -19.13
CA SER A 46 -5.79 -13.44 -19.25
C SER A 46 -4.92 -14.52 -19.89
N SER A 47 -4.98 -14.58 -21.22
CA SER A 47 -3.90 -15.04 -22.09
C SER A 47 -4.36 -15.03 -23.56
N GLU A 48 -3.95 -13.99 -24.30
CA GLU A 48 -3.70 -14.09 -25.73
C GLU A 48 -2.80 -15.32 -25.98
N GLY A 49 -3.27 -16.32 -26.72
CA GLY A 49 -2.39 -17.32 -27.35
C GLY A 49 -2.43 -18.78 -26.88
N GLN A 50 -3.44 -19.29 -26.17
CA GLN A 50 -3.56 -20.74 -25.91
C GLN A 50 -4.95 -21.28 -26.29
N ASN A 51 -4.95 -22.46 -26.92
CA ASN A 51 -6.07 -23.23 -27.49
C ASN A 51 -7.49 -22.67 -27.25
N PRO A 52 -8.26 -22.38 -28.32
CA PRO A 52 -9.62 -21.82 -28.22
C PRO A 52 -10.59 -22.68 -27.40
N ASP A 53 -10.25 -23.96 -27.21
CA ASP A 53 -11.03 -24.97 -26.49
C ASP A 53 -10.81 -24.93 -24.97
N LYS A 54 -9.79 -24.22 -24.47
CA LYS A 54 -9.50 -24.11 -23.04
C LYS A 54 -9.69 -22.68 -22.55
N ARG A 55 -10.69 -22.47 -21.70
CA ARG A 55 -11.05 -21.14 -21.20
C ARG A 55 -10.97 -21.07 -19.69
N LYS A 56 -10.61 -19.89 -19.18
CA LYS A 56 -10.54 -19.60 -17.75
C LYS A 56 -11.80 -18.85 -17.32
N TYR A 57 -12.44 -19.32 -16.27
CA TYR A 57 -13.58 -18.67 -15.64
C TYR A 57 -13.28 -18.37 -14.18
N ILE A 58 -13.80 -17.28 -13.62
CA ILE A 58 -13.65 -16.91 -12.22
C ILE A 58 -15.03 -16.91 -11.55
N SER A 59 -15.12 -17.46 -10.35
CA SER A 59 -16.32 -17.36 -9.51
C SER A 59 -16.32 -16.10 -8.66
N ASP A 60 -17.48 -15.71 -8.11
CA ASP A 60 -17.57 -14.59 -7.16
C ASP A 60 -16.70 -14.78 -5.90
N SER A 61 -16.36 -16.04 -5.57
CA SER A 61 -15.45 -16.37 -4.47
C SER A 61 -13.96 -16.25 -4.86
N GLY A 62 -13.66 -15.70 -6.04
CA GLY A 62 -12.28 -15.52 -6.52
C GLY A 62 -11.61 -16.82 -6.95
N ILE A 63 -12.34 -17.87 -7.28
CA ILE A 63 -11.75 -19.16 -7.69
C ILE A 63 -11.75 -19.23 -9.22
N ILE A 64 -10.58 -19.45 -9.80
CA ILE A 64 -10.41 -19.68 -11.23
C ILE A 64 -10.59 -21.16 -11.56
N PHE A 65 -11.44 -21.42 -12.54
CA PHE A 65 -11.68 -22.71 -13.16
C PHE A 65 -11.09 -22.68 -14.57
N VAL A 66 -10.23 -23.65 -14.87
CA VAL A 66 -9.78 -23.91 -16.25
C VAL A 66 -10.67 -25.00 -16.82
N CYS A 67 -11.41 -24.65 -17.85
CA CYS A 67 -12.44 -25.48 -18.46
C CYS A 67 -12.04 -25.88 -19.88
N ASP A 68 -12.23 -27.13 -20.23
CA ASP A 68 -12.34 -27.59 -21.61
C ASP A 68 -13.78 -27.38 -22.09
N THR A 69 -13.98 -26.45 -23.01
CA THR A 69 -15.33 -26.11 -23.49
C THR A 69 -15.85 -27.05 -24.58
N ILE A 70 -15.01 -27.95 -25.10
CA ILE A 70 -15.40 -28.94 -26.11
C ILE A 70 -15.80 -30.25 -25.41
N GLU A 71 -14.98 -30.72 -24.48
CA GLU A 71 -15.25 -31.96 -23.74
C GLU A 71 -16.11 -31.75 -22.49
N HIS A 72 -16.45 -30.50 -22.17
CA HIS A 72 -17.15 -30.11 -20.95
C HIS A 72 -16.43 -30.63 -19.69
N LYS A 73 -15.14 -30.32 -19.57
CA LYS A 73 -14.32 -30.80 -18.44
C LYS A 73 -13.72 -29.68 -17.61
N PHE A 74 -13.79 -29.80 -16.29
CA PHE A 74 -12.97 -29.00 -15.38
C PHE A 74 -11.57 -29.61 -15.27
N ILE A 75 -10.56 -28.89 -15.75
CA ILE A 75 -9.17 -29.35 -15.84
C ILE A 75 -8.39 -29.05 -14.56
N THR A 76 -8.51 -27.83 -14.02
CA THR A 76 -7.85 -27.41 -12.79
C THR A 76 -8.57 -26.23 -12.14
N CYS A 77 -8.35 -26.04 -10.84
CA CYS A 77 -8.78 -24.84 -10.12
C CYS A 77 -7.63 -24.20 -9.32
N TYR A 78 -7.70 -22.88 -9.13
CA TYR A 78 -6.78 -22.12 -8.30
C TYR A 78 -7.39 -20.78 -7.87
N GLU A 79 -6.91 -20.21 -6.78
CA GLU A 79 -7.34 -18.89 -6.35
C GLU A 79 -6.86 -17.84 -7.34
N ALA A 80 -7.73 -16.89 -7.68
CA ALA A 80 -7.32 -15.74 -8.44
C ALA A 80 -6.27 -15.00 -7.63
N ASN A 81 -5.13 -14.77 -8.26
CA ASN A 81 -4.15 -13.84 -7.71
C ASN A 81 -4.65 -12.40 -7.73
N ASP A 82 -5.94 -12.15 -8.07
CA ASP A 82 -6.55 -10.83 -8.20
C ASP A 82 -7.89 -10.76 -7.46
N LEU A 83 -8.03 -9.73 -6.62
CA LEU A 83 -9.26 -9.29 -5.99
C LEU A 83 -10.16 -8.59 -7.01
N VAL A 84 -11.47 -8.91 -7.00
CA VAL A 84 -12.48 -8.18 -7.76
C VAL A 84 -13.18 -7.22 -6.81
N ALA A 85 -12.65 -6.02 -6.65
CA ALA A 85 -13.31 -4.93 -5.93
C ALA A 85 -14.04 -4.03 -6.94
N GLU A 86 -15.36 -3.90 -6.81
CA GLU A 86 -16.19 -2.97 -7.62
C GLU A 86 -15.95 -3.06 -9.15
N GLY A 87 -15.80 -4.29 -9.68
CA GLY A 87 -15.60 -4.50 -11.12
C GLY A 87 -14.20 -4.20 -11.64
N LYS A 88 -13.25 -3.81 -10.77
CA LYS A 88 -11.82 -3.74 -11.09
C LYS A 88 -11.12 -5.00 -10.60
N LYS A 89 -10.45 -5.68 -11.52
CA LYS A 89 -9.52 -6.78 -11.26
C LYS A 89 -8.21 -6.16 -10.74
N ILE A 90 -7.93 -6.29 -9.45
CA ILE A 90 -6.72 -5.78 -8.79
C ILE A 90 -5.93 -6.98 -8.30
N THR A 91 -4.66 -7.14 -8.67
CA THR A 91 -3.91 -8.30 -8.18
C THR A 91 -3.75 -8.23 -6.64
N ILE A 92 -3.73 -9.36 -5.91
CA ILE A 92 -3.35 -9.45 -4.49
C ILE A 92 -2.00 -8.75 -4.29
N HIS A 93 -1.10 -8.87 -5.27
CA HIS A 93 0.17 -8.16 -5.27
C HIS A 93 -0.04 -6.63 -5.28
N ASP A 94 -0.85 -6.10 -6.20
CA ASP A 94 -1.13 -4.66 -6.28
C ASP A 94 -1.77 -4.13 -5.01
N ASN A 95 -2.76 -4.84 -4.46
CA ASN A 95 -3.41 -4.44 -3.20
C ASN A 95 -2.41 -4.43 -2.04
N ASN A 96 -1.52 -5.42 -1.96
CA ASN A 96 -0.49 -5.45 -0.92
C ASN A 96 0.54 -4.34 -1.10
N VAL A 97 0.91 -4.01 -2.34
CA VAL A 97 1.80 -2.89 -2.67
C VAL A 97 1.15 -1.57 -2.25
N ASP A 98 -0.13 -1.36 -2.54
CA ASP A 98 -0.87 -0.16 -2.14
C ASP A 98 -0.96 -0.02 -0.62
N LEU A 99 -1.32 -1.09 0.09
CA LEU A 99 -1.34 -1.10 1.56
C LEU A 99 0.04 -0.81 2.15
N PHE A 100 1.09 -1.41 1.59
CA PHE A 100 2.46 -1.15 2.00
C PHE A 100 2.85 0.31 1.77
N ASN A 101 2.54 0.88 0.61
CA ASN A 101 2.83 2.28 0.29
C ASN A 101 2.10 3.23 1.26
N GLN A 102 0.83 2.96 1.58
CA GLN A 102 0.09 3.73 2.57
C GLN A 102 0.73 3.67 3.97
N GLU A 103 1.20 2.49 4.37
CA GLU A 103 1.85 2.31 5.67
C GLU A 103 3.22 3.00 5.74
N VAL A 104 4.00 2.93 4.65
CA VAL A 104 5.25 3.67 4.49
C VAL A 104 5.00 5.17 4.55
N GLU A 105 3.98 5.69 3.85
CA GLU A 105 3.63 7.11 3.87
C GLU A 105 3.23 7.56 5.29
N LYS A 106 2.44 6.75 5.99
CA LYS A 106 2.03 7.02 7.38
C LYS A 106 3.23 7.05 8.33
N LEU A 107 4.15 6.09 8.20
CA LEU A 107 5.38 6.05 9.00
C LEU A 107 6.26 7.27 8.69
N SER A 108 6.46 7.57 7.42
CA SER A 108 7.21 8.71 6.92
C SER A 108 6.71 10.03 7.53
N ARG A 109 5.39 10.28 7.50
CA ARG A 109 4.76 11.43 8.15
C ARG A 109 4.98 11.47 9.66
N LYS A 110 4.88 10.32 10.35
CA LYS A 110 5.10 10.23 11.80
C LYS A 110 6.53 10.60 12.18
N TYR A 111 7.52 10.09 11.45
CA TYR A 111 8.92 10.41 11.68
C TYR A 111 9.22 11.89 11.39
N TYR A 112 8.65 12.47 10.33
CA TYR A 112 8.77 13.90 10.05
C TYR A 112 8.30 14.78 11.22
N LEU A 113 7.12 14.47 11.78
CA LEU A 113 6.58 15.21 12.92
C LEU A 113 7.47 15.07 14.16
N LYS A 114 8.01 13.87 14.40
CA LYS A 114 8.94 13.62 15.51
C LYS A 114 10.24 14.42 15.33
N ASP A 115 10.86 14.35 14.17
CA ASP A 115 12.10 15.06 13.85
C ASP A 115 11.93 16.57 13.97
N THR A 116 10.82 17.11 13.44
CA THR A 116 10.49 18.54 13.55
C THR A 116 10.36 18.96 15.01
N LYS A 117 9.70 18.15 15.83
CA LYS A 117 9.57 18.39 17.28
C LYS A 117 10.94 18.40 17.96
N GLU A 118 11.80 17.42 17.69
CA GLU A 118 13.15 17.35 18.27
C GLU A 118 14.01 18.56 17.85
N MET A 119 13.93 18.98 16.59
CA MET A 119 14.63 20.20 16.11
C MET A 119 14.13 21.48 16.79
N LEU A 120 12.82 21.60 17.02
CA LEU A 120 12.27 22.74 17.75
C LEU A 120 12.70 22.73 19.23
N LEU A 121 12.80 21.54 19.83
CA LEU A 121 13.30 21.39 21.20
C LEU A 121 14.78 21.76 21.29
N SER A 122 15.61 21.38 20.30
CA SER A 122 17.05 21.68 20.32
C SER A 122 17.34 23.18 20.18
N VAL A 123 16.48 23.96 19.52
CA VAL A 123 16.66 25.42 19.38
C VAL A 123 15.92 26.26 20.41
N LYS A 124 15.18 25.63 21.33
CA LYS A 124 14.37 26.35 22.33
C LYS A 124 15.22 27.27 23.23
N GLU A 125 16.37 26.79 23.67
CA GLU A 125 17.29 27.56 24.51
C GLU A 125 17.87 28.74 23.72
N HIS A 126 18.35 28.48 22.50
CA HIS A 126 18.84 29.51 21.57
C HIS A 126 17.81 30.61 21.28
N LEU A 127 16.53 30.26 21.08
CA LEU A 127 15.44 31.25 20.94
C LEU A 127 15.27 32.11 22.20
N THR A 128 15.40 31.50 23.37
CA THR A 128 15.29 32.20 24.65
C THR A 128 16.46 33.17 24.83
N GLU A 129 17.68 32.72 24.54
CA GLU A 129 18.88 33.54 24.62
C GLU A 129 18.87 34.68 23.60
N PHE A 130 18.45 34.39 22.36
CA PHE A 130 18.24 35.40 21.32
C PHE A 130 17.30 36.51 21.80
N ASN A 131 16.13 36.14 22.34
CA ASN A 131 15.15 37.12 22.81
C ASN A 131 15.68 37.94 24.01
N GLN A 132 16.36 37.29 24.96
CA GLN A 132 16.98 37.98 26.09
C GLN A 132 18.08 38.96 25.65
N ALA A 133 18.92 38.58 24.68
CA ALA A 133 19.95 39.45 24.13
C ALA A 133 19.31 40.66 23.40
N ALA A 134 18.26 40.41 22.62
CA ALA A 134 17.52 41.46 21.91
C ALA A 134 16.89 42.46 22.88
N GLU A 135 16.20 41.99 23.92
CA GLU A 135 15.58 42.86 24.93
C GLU A 135 16.61 43.70 25.70
N LYS A 136 17.77 43.13 26.03
CA LYS A 136 18.87 43.87 26.67
C LYS A 136 19.39 44.98 25.75
N LEU A 137 19.63 44.68 24.48
CA LEU A 137 20.08 45.67 23.50
C LEU A 137 19.07 46.80 23.30
N MET A 138 17.77 46.50 23.33
CA MET A 138 16.71 47.52 23.23
C MET A 138 16.63 48.46 24.45
N LYS A 139 17.09 48.01 25.63
CA LYS A 139 17.00 48.78 26.89
C LYS A 139 18.27 49.56 27.23
N VAL A 140 19.43 49.15 26.72
CA VAL A 140 20.74 49.70 27.13
C VAL A 140 21.23 50.78 26.14
N ARG A 141 21.88 51.83 26.65
CA ARG A 141 22.57 52.84 25.81
C ARG A 141 23.69 52.18 25.00
N VAL A 142 23.85 52.56 23.74
CA VAL A 142 24.87 52.00 22.85
C VAL A 142 26.27 52.22 23.44
N SER A 143 26.95 51.12 23.76
CA SER A 143 28.31 51.12 24.33
C SER A 143 29.13 49.96 23.76
N GLN A 144 30.45 49.96 24.00
CA GLN A 144 31.36 48.90 23.53
C GLN A 144 30.99 47.50 24.09
N GLN A 145 30.41 47.45 25.30
CA GLN A 145 29.90 46.22 25.90
C GLN A 145 28.71 45.63 25.14
N ASN A 146 28.05 46.42 24.28
CA ASN A 146 26.94 45.95 23.47
C ASN A 146 27.42 45.16 22.23
N TYR A 147 28.69 45.27 21.86
CA TYR A 147 29.24 44.54 20.71
C TYR A 147 29.23 43.03 20.95
N GLU A 148 29.57 42.59 22.16
CA GLU A 148 29.50 41.18 22.57
C GLU A 148 28.05 40.67 22.58
N LEU A 149 27.10 41.48 23.04
CA LEU A 149 25.67 41.16 23.01
C LEU A 149 25.14 41.05 21.56
N ILE A 150 25.62 41.91 20.65
CA ILE A 150 25.28 41.84 19.22
C ILE A 150 25.85 40.56 18.60
N SER A 151 27.11 40.22 18.90
CA SER A 151 27.72 38.97 18.42
C SER A 151 26.93 37.76 18.89
N LYS A 152 26.62 37.69 20.19
CA LYS A 152 25.79 36.62 20.75
C LYS A 152 24.44 36.52 20.05
N LEU A 153 23.75 37.64 19.85
CA LEU A 153 22.46 37.67 19.15
C LEU A 153 22.55 37.11 17.73
N ILE A 154 23.62 37.43 16.99
CA ILE A 154 23.86 36.91 15.64
C ILE A 154 24.11 35.40 15.67
N ASP A 155 24.92 34.92 16.60
CA ASP A 155 25.25 33.50 16.75
C ASP A 155 23.98 32.68 17.06
N GLU A 156 23.17 33.11 18.02
CA GLU A 156 21.90 32.46 18.36
C GLU A 156 20.95 32.41 17.16
N PHE A 157 20.85 33.52 16.41
CA PHE A 157 20.01 33.57 15.21
C PHE A 157 20.48 32.61 14.13
N HIS A 158 21.80 32.44 13.95
CA HIS A 158 22.35 31.49 12.98
C HIS A 158 21.97 30.04 13.31
N VAL A 159 22.01 29.66 14.59
CA VAL A 159 21.59 28.32 15.03
C VAL A 159 20.11 28.09 14.75
N VAL A 160 19.25 29.06 15.13
CA VAL A 160 17.80 28.98 14.88
C VAL A 160 17.51 28.88 13.37
N LYS A 161 18.16 29.74 12.56
CA LYS A 161 18.00 29.74 11.10
C LYS A 161 18.44 28.42 10.48
N ALA A 162 19.51 27.81 10.97
CA ALA A 162 19.97 26.51 10.48
C ALA A 162 18.93 25.41 10.73
N ALA A 163 18.37 25.34 11.93
CA ALA A 163 17.32 24.36 12.24
C ALA A 163 16.06 24.56 11.38
N VAL A 164 15.61 25.80 11.20
CA VAL A 164 14.46 26.11 10.34
C VAL A 164 14.70 25.66 8.90
N ARG A 165 15.89 25.90 8.34
CA ARG A 165 16.25 25.44 6.98
C ARG A 165 16.18 23.92 6.83
N VAL A 166 16.58 23.17 7.85
CA VAL A 166 16.48 21.70 7.81
C VAL A 166 15.02 21.26 7.82
N ILE A 167 14.17 21.89 8.64
CA ILE A 167 12.72 21.63 8.66
C ILE A 167 12.10 21.95 7.29
N GLU A 168 12.45 23.08 6.68
CA GLU A 168 11.96 23.48 5.35
C GLU A 168 12.39 22.52 4.25
N THR A 169 13.65 22.06 4.28
CA THR A 169 14.17 21.08 3.31
C THR A 169 13.38 19.79 3.42
N LYS A 170 13.28 19.25 4.64
CA LYS A 170 12.51 18.03 4.89
C LYS A 170 11.06 18.18 4.44
N ARG A 171 10.40 19.33 4.69
CA ARG A 171 9.02 19.57 4.25
C ARG A 171 8.81 19.39 2.74
N ASN A 172 9.80 19.75 1.92
CA ASN A 172 9.70 19.61 0.47
C ASN A 172 9.81 18.15 0.02
N ASP A 173 10.54 17.31 0.77
CA ASP A 173 10.67 15.87 0.49
C ASP A 173 9.32 15.12 0.63
N PHE A 174 8.37 15.64 1.42
CA PHE A 174 7.04 15.02 1.62
C PHE A 174 5.92 15.61 0.75
N LYS A 175 6.23 16.54 -0.16
CA LYS A 175 5.25 17.08 -1.12
C LYS A 175 5.23 16.33 -2.46
N GLN A 176 6.14 15.37 -2.65
CA GLN A 176 6.16 14.45 -3.80
C GLN A 176 5.31 13.23 -3.48
#